data_AF-A0AAU2JLI3-F1
#
_entry.id   AF-A0AAU2JLI3-F1
#
_cell.length_a   1.000
_cell.length_b   1.000
_cell.length_c   1.000
_cell.angle_alpha   90.00
_cell.angle_beta   90.00
_cell.angle_gamma   90.00
#
_symmetry.space_group_name_H-M   'P 1'
#
loop_
_entity.id
_entity.type
_entity.pdbx_description
1 polymer ?
#
loop_
_entity_poly.entity_id
_entity_poly.type
_entity_poly.pdbx_seq_one_letter_code
_entity_poly.pdbx_strand_id
1 'polypeptide(L)'
;MRWPGGMQPPAPPRNRTPEAVSRHETAVAERQAAQERITAWAEELGLKQSQSGCCPRWLQRHRSSRCRPWSCTQYGGSGPDHDWLDHLVAWTRKGKPAVITSAPHTVSPHDEARLTRWTAEDPRLAVARGTGWHGLGTTQIVMWRADLVTGVRPAGASLAGIGTTVSAPGLLAPRGAS
;
A
#
# COMPACT_ATOMS: atom_id res chain seq x y z
N MET A 1 -18.35 -11.46 9.69
CA MET A 1 -17.45 -10.99 8.61
C MET A 1 -16.06 -11.55 8.86
N ARG A 2 -15.40 -12.17 7.89
CA ARG A 2 -14.04 -12.74 8.06
C ARG A 2 -13.03 -11.77 7.48
N TRP A 3 -12.19 -11.18 8.32
CA TRP A 3 -11.18 -10.24 7.86
C TRP A 3 -10.14 -10.91 6.95
N PRO A 4 -9.69 -10.21 5.91
CA PRO A 4 -8.42 -10.45 5.23
C PRO A 4 -7.28 -10.90 6.16
N GLY A 5 -6.47 -11.86 5.71
CA GLY A 5 -5.24 -12.22 6.43
C GLY A 5 -4.31 -11.01 6.58
N GLY A 6 -3.77 -10.76 7.78
CA GLY A 6 -3.00 -9.55 8.11
C GLY A 6 -3.85 -8.39 8.63
N MET A 7 -5.17 -8.55 8.69
CA MET A 7 -6.13 -7.59 9.24
C MET A 7 -6.96 -8.18 10.39
N GLN A 8 -6.44 -9.15 11.14
CA GLN A 8 -7.18 -9.66 12.29
C GLN A 8 -7.24 -8.63 13.43
N PRO A 9 -8.32 -8.59 14.22
CA PRO A 9 -8.37 -7.75 15.41
C PRO A 9 -7.30 -8.16 16.44
N PRO A 10 -6.85 -7.25 17.32
CA PRO A 10 -5.89 -7.58 18.36
C PRO A 10 -6.45 -8.66 19.30
N ALA A 11 -5.56 -9.51 19.83
CA ALA A 11 -5.94 -10.46 20.85
C ALA A 11 -6.46 -9.74 22.11
N PRO A 12 -7.40 -10.34 22.86
CA PRO A 12 -7.91 -9.76 24.09
C PRO A 12 -6.78 -9.50 25.10
N PRO A 13 -6.92 -8.48 25.97
CA PRO A 13 -5.88 -8.14 26.92
C PRO A 13 -5.72 -9.29 27.92
N ARG A 14 -4.47 -9.58 28.29
CA ARG A 14 -4.17 -10.60 29.32
C ARG A 14 -4.70 -10.20 30.69
N ASN A 15 -4.68 -8.90 30.99
CA ASN A 15 -5.26 -8.33 32.20
C ASN A 15 -6.69 -7.84 31.92
N ARG A 16 -7.64 -8.23 32.76
CA ARG A 16 -9.08 -7.91 32.61
C ARG A 16 -9.56 -6.79 33.53
N THR A 17 -8.68 -5.84 33.92
CA THR A 17 -9.16 -4.64 34.62
C THR A 17 -10.09 -3.83 33.72
N PRO A 18 -11.07 -3.10 34.29
CA PRO A 18 -11.99 -2.27 33.52
C PRO A 18 -11.29 -1.32 32.55
N GLU A 19 -10.18 -0.71 32.96
CA GLU A 19 -9.41 0.22 32.13
C GLU A 19 -8.68 -0.50 30.99
N ALA A 20 -8.18 -1.72 31.23
CA ALA A 20 -7.52 -2.51 30.20
C ALA A 20 -8.52 -3.01 29.15
N VAL A 21 -9.72 -3.41 29.58
CA VAL A 21 -10.83 -3.78 28.70
C VAL A 21 -11.29 -2.59 27.88
N SER A 22 -11.57 -1.45 28.51
CA SER A 22 -12.02 -0.23 27.82
C SER A 22 -11.00 0.24 26.76
N ARG A 23 -9.71 0.30 27.10
CA ARG A 23 -8.65 0.63 26.12
C ARG A 23 -8.59 -0.37 24.97
N HIS A 24 -8.78 -1.65 25.26
CA HIS A 24 -8.80 -2.68 24.23
C HIS A 24 -10.00 -2.51 23.29
N GLU A 25 -11.20 -2.25 23.82
CA GLU A 25 -12.40 -2.01 23.02
C GLU A 25 -12.26 -0.80 22.10
N THR A 26 -11.73 0.32 22.60
CA THR A 26 -11.42 1.49 21.76
C THR A 26 -10.42 1.14 20.67
N ALA A 27 -9.32 0.44 21.01
CA ALA A 27 -8.32 0.04 20.02
C ALA A 27 -8.88 -0.94 18.97
N VAL A 28 -9.79 -1.84 19.35
CA VAL A 28 -10.49 -2.74 18.42
C VAL A 28 -11.37 -1.93 17.48
N ALA A 29 -12.18 -0.99 17.99
CA ALA A 29 -13.08 -0.17 17.19
C ALA A 29 -12.32 0.71 16.19
N GLU A 30 -11.25 1.38 16.63
CA GLU A 30 -10.41 2.21 15.76
C GLU A 30 -9.75 1.37 14.65
N ARG A 31 -9.25 0.18 15.00
CA ARG A 31 -8.65 -0.75 14.05
C ARG A 31 -9.67 -1.24 13.03
N GLN A 32 -10.87 -1.62 13.48
CA GLN A 32 -11.96 -2.04 12.60
C GLN A 32 -12.33 -0.93 11.63
N ALA A 33 -12.53 0.30 12.10
CA ALA A 33 -12.81 1.44 11.23
C ALA A 33 -11.70 1.70 10.21
N ALA A 34 -10.42 1.51 10.58
CA ALA A 34 -9.30 1.61 9.64
C ALA A 34 -9.31 0.47 8.60
N GLN A 35 -9.61 -0.76 9.03
CA GLN A 35 -9.73 -1.93 8.17
C GLN A 35 -10.88 -1.78 7.16
N GLU A 36 -12.05 -1.32 7.61
CA GLU A 36 -13.20 -1.04 6.75
C GLU A 36 -12.85 -0.02 5.66
N ARG A 37 -12.14 1.06 6.01
CA ARG A 37 -11.72 2.07 5.02
C ARG A 37 -10.81 1.48 3.95
N ILE A 38 -9.88 0.61 4.32
CA ILE A 38 -8.92 0.06 3.34
C ILE A 38 -9.53 -1.05 2.49
N THR A 39 -10.53 -1.77 3.01
CA THR A 39 -11.29 -2.75 2.23
C THR A 39 -12.30 -2.06 1.32
N ALA A 40 -12.93 -0.96 1.76
CA ALA A 40 -13.96 -0.26 1.00
C ALA A 40 -13.44 0.24 -0.36
N TRP A 41 -12.35 1.00 -0.40
CA TRP A 41 -11.81 1.44 -1.69
C TRP A 41 -11.28 0.28 -2.54
N ALA A 42 -10.78 -0.79 -1.91
CA ALA A 42 -10.32 -1.96 -2.64
C ALA A 42 -11.49 -2.67 -3.34
N GLU A 43 -12.63 -2.79 -2.67
CA GLU A 43 -13.87 -3.35 -3.23
C GLU A 43 -14.44 -2.48 -4.35
N GLU A 44 -14.56 -1.16 -4.12
CA GLU A 44 -15.00 -0.19 -5.14
C GLU A 44 -14.16 -0.24 -6.42
N LEU A 45 -12.84 -0.47 -6.25
CA LEU A 45 -11.88 -0.55 -7.36
C LEU A 45 -11.78 -1.95 -7.97
N GLY A 46 -12.58 -2.91 -7.51
CA GLY A 46 -12.63 -4.28 -8.01
C GLY A 46 -11.34 -5.06 -7.76
N LEU A 47 -10.67 -4.76 -6.65
CA LEU A 47 -9.45 -5.42 -6.21
C LEU A 47 -9.76 -6.65 -5.37
N LYS A 48 -8.89 -7.65 -5.49
CA LYS A 48 -8.95 -8.87 -4.68
C LYS A 48 -7.71 -8.99 -3.82
N GLN A 49 -7.88 -9.21 -2.53
CA GLN A 49 -6.76 -9.48 -1.63
C GLN A 49 -5.98 -10.71 -2.11
N SER A 50 -4.66 -10.61 -2.09
CA SER A 50 -3.75 -11.74 -2.28
C SER A 50 -3.22 -12.19 -0.93
N GLN A 51 -3.42 -13.46 -0.57
CA GLN A 51 -2.91 -14.05 0.68
C GLN A 51 -1.39 -14.21 0.69
N SER A 52 -0.78 -14.34 -0.49
CA SER A 52 0.65 -14.58 -0.60
C SER A 52 1.46 -13.29 -0.60
N GLY A 53 0.85 -12.14 -0.93
CA GLY A 53 1.61 -10.89 -1.05
C GLY A 53 2.68 -10.91 -2.14
N CYS A 54 2.71 -11.96 -2.97
CA CYS A 54 3.90 -12.27 -3.75
C CYS A 54 4.00 -11.42 -5.04
N CYS A 55 5.23 -10.96 -5.25
CA CYS A 55 5.85 -10.37 -6.45
C CYS A 55 5.78 -8.85 -6.70
N PRO A 56 6.41 -8.01 -5.86
CA PRO A 56 6.86 -6.68 -6.26
C PRO A 56 8.31 -6.68 -6.80
N ARG A 57 8.49 -6.53 -8.11
CA ARG A 57 9.62 -5.78 -8.69
C ARG A 57 8.98 -4.48 -9.18
N TRP A 58 8.84 -3.55 -8.23
CA TRP A 58 8.10 -2.27 -8.32
C TRP A 58 6.76 -2.39 -9.09
N LEU A 59 5.94 -3.38 -8.71
CA LEU A 59 4.64 -3.75 -9.31
C LEU A 59 4.58 -3.82 -10.86
N GLN A 60 5.78 -4.04 -11.42
CA GLN A 60 6.19 -4.79 -12.61
C GLN A 60 5.87 -4.17 -13.97
N ARG A 61 6.79 -3.33 -14.45
CA ARG A 61 6.82 -2.63 -15.77
C ARG A 61 6.86 -3.71 -16.84
N HIS A 62 6.15 -3.43 -17.93
CA HIS A 62 6.27 -4.05 -19.25
C HIS A 62 6.17 -5.60 -19.28
N ARG A 63 5.23 -6.18 -18.53
CA ARG A 63 5.04 -7.64 -18.34
C ARG A 63 4.60 -8.43 -19.60
N SER A 64 5.30 -9.54 -19.93
CA SER A 64 4.77 -10.71 -20.67
C SER A 64 4.86 -12.01 -19.85
N SER A 65 3.85 -12.25 -19.02
CA SER A 65 3.51 -13.48 -18.29
C SER A 65 4.35 -13.94 -17.05
N ARG A 66 3.57 -14.38 -16.05
CA ARG A 66 3.83 -15.23 -14.85
C ARG A 66 4.69 -14.68 -13.71
N CYS A 67 3.99 -14.14 -12.71
CA CYS A 67 4.47 -14.13 -11.33
C CYS A 67 4.85 -15.56 -10.91
N ARG A 68 6.08 -15.75 -10.41
CA ARG A 68 6.45 -16.99 -9.72
C ARG A 68 6.01 -16.88 -8.26
N PRO A 69 5.31 -17.88 -7.71
CA PRO A 69 4.74 -17.81 -6.35
C PRO A 69 5.77 -17.67 -5.22
N TRP A 70 7.08 -17.79 -5.51
CA TRP A 70 8.15 -17.85 -4.50
C TRP A 70 8.99 -16.57 -4.38
N SER A 71 8.79 -15.54 -5.22
CA SER A 71 9.53 -14.27 -5.14
C SER A 71 8.68 -13.18 -4.48
N CYS A 72 8.56 -13.24 -3.15
CA CYS A 72 7.69 -12.36 -2.39
C CYS A 72 8.53 -11.26 -1.73
N THR A 73 8.05 -10.01 -1.71
CA THR A 73 8.71 -8.95 -0.92
C THR A 73 8.66 -9.25 0.57
N GLN A 74 7.69 -10.04 1.01
CA GLN A 74 7.62 -10.57 2.38
C GLN A 74 8.76 -11.57 2.69
N TYR A 75 9.43 -12.12 1.67
CA TYR A 75 10.43 -13.19 1.81
C TYR A 75 11.71 -12.94 0.99
N GLY A 76 12.14 -11.68 0.84
CA GLY A 76 13.47 -11.36 0.29
C GLY A 76 13.57 -11.53 -1.23
N GLY A 77 13.29 -10.46 -1.96
CA GLY A 77 14.05 -10.20 -3.19
C GLY A 77 15.45 -9.73 -2.79
N SER A 78 16.50 -10.16 -3.49
CA SER A 78 17.85 -9.65 -3.23
C SER A 78 17.95 -8.14 -3.48
N GLY A 79 18.73 -7.44 -2.65
CA GLY A 79 19.03 -6.01 -2.82
C GLY A 79 18.09 -5.06 -2.05
N PRO A 80 17.99 -3.77 -2.42
CA PRO A 80 17.38 -2.71 -1.62
C PRO A 80 15.86 -2.81 -1.45
N ASP A 81 15.20 -3.79 -2.07
CA ASP A 81 13.74 -3.97 -2.06
C ASP A 81 13.25 -4.88 -0.91
N HIS A 82 14.16 -5.38 -0.04
CA HIS A 82 13.80 -6.15 1.16
C HIS A 82 13.42 -5.26 2.36
N ASP A 83 12.65 -5.84 3.29
CA ASP A 83 12.34 -5.37 4.66
C ASP A 83 11.71 -3.98 4.81
N TRP A 84 11.14 -3.38 3.76
CA TRP A 84 10.49 -2.07 3.85
C TRP A 84 8.96 -2.13 4.13
N LEU A 85 8.41 -3.33 4.30
CA LEU A 85 6.96 -3.57 4.35
C LEU A 85 6.56 -4.40 5.57
N ASP A 86 6.44 -3.74 6.72
CA ASP A 86 5.78 -4.36 7.86
C ASP A 86 4.25 -4.35 7.67
N HIS A 87 3.59 -5.38 8.19
CA HIS A 87 2.13 -5.51 8.20
C HIS A 87 1.46 -5.32 6.83
N LEU A 88 1.98 -6.04 5.84
CA LEU A 88 1.62 -5.88 4.44
C LEU A 88 0.30 -6.55 4.05
N VAL A 89 -0.43 -5.86 3.18
CA VAL A 89 -1.58 -6.38 2.44
C VAL A 89 -1.37 -6.09 0.95
N ALA A 90 -1.47 -7.13 0.13
CA ALA A 90 -1.40 -7.01 -1.32
C ALA A 90 -2.78 -7.16 -1.97
N TRP A 91 -3.00 -6.37 -3.01
CA TRP A 91 -4.24 -6.34 -3.78
C TRP A 91 -3.97 -6.57 -5.26
N THR A 92 -4.83 -7.38 -5.86
CA THR A 92 -4.73 -7.76 -7.26
C THR A 92 -5.91 -7.24 -8.07
N ARG A 93 -5.66 -6.83 -9.31
CA ARG A 93 -6.68 -6.54 -10.31
C ARG A 93 -6.53 -7.53 -11.47
N LYS A 94 -7.61 -8.24 -11.80
CA LYS A 94 -7.59 -9.31 -12.84
C LYS A 94 -6.45 -10.33 -12.63
N GLY A 95 -6.21 -10.72 -11.38
CA GLY A 95 -5.18 -11.70 -11.01
C GLY A 95 -3.74 -11.17 -11.04
N LYS A 96 -3.52 -9.87 -11.25
CA LYS A 96 -2.19 -9.25 -11.27
C LYS A 96 -2.02 -8.26 -10.10
N PRO A 97 -0.85 -8.18 -9.44
CA PRO A 97 -0.57 -7.18 -8.41
C PRO A 97 -0.83 -5.76 -8.93
N ALA A 98 -1.64 -4.98 -8.20
CA ALA A 98 -2.08 -3.64 -8.58
C ALA A 98 -1.86 -2.60 -7.47
N VAL A 99 -2.06 -3.00 -6.20
CA VAL A 99 -1.86 -2.15 -5.03
C VAL A 99 -1.17 -2.95 -3.93
N ILE A 100 -0.33 -2.28 -3.16
CA ILE A 100 0.18 -2.79 -1.91
C ILE A 100 -0.06 -1.76 -0.82
N THR A 101 -0.30 -2.24 0.38
CA THR A 101 -0.58 -1.42 1.54
C THR A 101 0.29 -1.97 2.67
N SER A 102 1.13 -1.15 3.30
CA SER A 102 1.83 -1.49 4.55
C SER A 102 1.44 -0.56 5.71
N ALA A 103 1.61 -1.05 6.94
CA ALA A 103 1.29 -0.31 8.16
C ALA A 103 2.47 -0.27 9.14
N PRO A 104 3.66 0.23 8.76
CA PRO A 104 4.81 0.29 9.65
C PRO A 104 4.58 1.22 10.85
N HIS A 105 5.22 0.90 11.97
CA HIS A 105 5.28 1.78 13.14
C HIS A 105 6.21 2.99 12.93
N THR A 106 7.19 2.86 12.05
CA THR A 106 8.15 3.92 11.71
C THR A 106 8.46 3.88 10.24
N VAL A 107 8.53 5.05 9.60
CA VAL A 107 9.03 5.20 8.22
C VAL A 107 10.41 5.83 8.31
N SER A 108 11.45 5.06 8.01
CA SER A 108 12.83 5.55 8.11
C SER A 108 13.18 6.45 6.91
N PRO A 109 14.22 7.31 7.01
CA PRO A 109 14.72 8.04 5.85
C PRO A 109 15.12 7.15 4.67
N HIS A 110 15.53 5.90 4.94
CA HIS A 110 15.84 4.93 3.90
C HIS A 110 14.59 4.44 3.15
N ASP A 111 13.46 4.31 3.86
CA ASP A 111 12.17 3.97 3.23
C ASP A 111 11.65 5.12 2.36
N GLU A 112 11.84 6.36 2.83
CA GLU A 112 11.53 7.56 2.05
C GLU A 112 12.35 7.67 0.77
N ALA A 113 13.66 7.39 0.85
CA ALA A 113 14.54 7.36 -0.31
C ALA A 113 14.13 6.27 -1.31
N ARG A 114 13.74 5.09 -0.83
CA ARG A 114 13.22 3.99 -1.67
C ARG A 114 11.94 4.40 -2.40
N LEU A 115 10.95 4.95 -1.68
CA LEU A 115 9.68 5.41 -2.23
C LEU A 115 9.90 6.44 -3.33
N THR A 116 10.74 7.44 -3.05
CA THR A 116 11.09 8.50 -4.01
C THR A 116 11.77 7.95 -5.25
N ARG A 117 12.73 7.03 -5.07
CA ARG A 117 13.42 6.39 -6.20
C ARG A 117 12.44 5.61 -7.08
N TRP A 118 11.56 4.79 -6.52
CA TRP A 118 10.65 3.97 -7.33
C TRP A 118 9.65 4.81 -8.13
N THR A 119 9.12 5.90 -7.57
CA THR A 119 8.18 6.79 -8.29
C THR A 119 8.88 7.66 -9.33
N ALA A 120 10.14 8.07 -9.08
CA ALA A 120 10.97 8.74 -10.08
C ALA A 120 11.33 7.79 -11.23
N GLU A 121 11.59 6.52 -10.92
CA GLU A 121 11.90 5.52 -11.92
C GLU A 121 10.67 5.20 -12.78
N ASP A 122 9.51 4.79 -12.22
CA ASP A 122 8.30 4.44 -13.00
C ASP A 122 7.15 5.43 -12.75
N PRO A 123 6.80 6.32 -13.71
CA PRO A 123 5.76 7.34 -13.51
C PRO A 123 4.34 6.76 -13.39
N ARG A 124 4.18 5.45 -13.63
CA ARG A 124 2.93 4.73 -13.34
C ARG A 124 2.78 4.36 -11.88
N LEU A 125 3.81 4.50 -11.07
CA LEU A 125 3.73 4.25 -9.63
C LEU A 125 3.32 5.52 -8.91
N ALA A 126 2.36 5.36 -8.01
CA ALA A 126 1.94 6.40 -7.10
C ALA A 126 2.02 5.88 -5.67
N VAL A 127 2.29 6.79 -4.74
CA VAL A 127 2.34 6.53 -3.30
C VAL A 127 1.49 7.56 -2.55
N ALA A 128 0.77 7.10 -1.53
CA ALA A 128 0.03 7.96 -0.63
C ALA A 128 0.14 7.45 0.80
N ARG A 129 0.00 8.36 1.76
CA ARG A 129 0.11 8.08 3.19
C ARG A 129 -1.23 8.31 3.88
N GLY A 130 -1.42 7.62 4.99
CA GLY A 130 -2.58 7.76 5.86
C GLY A 130 -2.32 7.20 7.25
N THR A 131 -3.37 7.07 8.04
CA THR A 131 -3.40 6.37 9.31
C THR A 131 -3.38 4.86 9.08
N GLY A 132 -2.47 4.14 9.75
CA GLY A 132 -2.35 2.69 9.66
C GLY A 132 -3.52 1.92 10.28
N TRP A 133 -3.60 0.63 9.96
CA TRP A 133 -4.67 -0.29 10.42
C TRP A 133 -4.14 -1.47 11.25
N HIS A 134 -2.83 -1.52 11.53
CA HIS A 134 -2.24 -2.65 12.25
C HIS A 134 -1.99 -2.38 13.73
N GLY A 135 -2.10 -1.12 14.17
CA GLY A 135 -1.98 -0.74 15.57
C GLY A 135 -1.93 0.77 15.76
N LEU A 136 -1.99 1.20 17.02
CA LEU A 136 -1.84 2.61 17.38
C LEU A 136 -0.52 3.16 16.87
N GLY A 137 -0.57 4.35 16.26
CA GLY A 137 0.60 5.05 15.74
C GLY A 137 1.23 4.46 14.47
N THR A 138 0.64 3.42 13.87
CA THR A 138 1.11 2.93 12.56
C THR A 138 0.77 3.94 11.46
N THR A 139 1.68 4.09 10.49
CA THR A 139 1.45 4.88 9.28
C THR A 139 0.99 3.95 8.17
N GLN A 140 -0.12 4.25 7.51
CA GLN A 140 -0.47 3.57 6.29
C GLN A 140 0.38 4.12 5.15
N ILE A 141 1.06 3.25 4.43
CA ILE A 141 1.65 3.54 3.13
C ILE A 141 0.88 2.72 2.10
N VAL A 142 0.36 3.40 1.07
CA VAL A 142 -0.27 2.75 -0.06
C VAL A 142 0.52 3.07 -1.31
N MET A 143 0.98 2.04 -2.02
CA MET A 143 1.67 2.19 -3.29
C MET A 143 0.95 1.38 -4.37
N TRP A 144 0.69 2.00 -5.52
CA TRP A 144 -0.10 1.37 -6.58
C TRP A 144 0.34 1.78 -7.99
N ARG A 145 -0.19 1.04 -8.96
CA ARG A 145 -0.09 1.35 -10.39
C ARG A 145 -1.24 2.29 -10.81
N ALA A 146 -0.93 3.57 -10.99
CA ALA A 146 -1.89 4.62 -11.35
C ALA A 146 -2.54 4.40 -12.73
N ASP A 147 -1.88 3.69 -13.64
CA ASP A 147 -2.45 3.26 -14.93
C ASP A 147 -3.47 2.13 -14.79
N LEU A 148 -3.49 1.44 -13.64
CA LEU A 148 -4.41 0.35 -13.36
C LEU A 148 -5.46 0.70 -12.31
N VAL A 149 -5.21 1.67 -11.43
CA VAL A 149 -6.08 2.03 -10.31
C VAL A 149 -6.06 3.55 -10.15
N THR A 150 -7.20 4.18 -10.39
CA THR A 150 -7.41 5.61 -10.21
C THR A 150 -8.13 5.86 -8.89
N GLY A 151 -7.56 6.66 -7.99
CA GLY A 151 -8.27 7.13 -6.79
C GLY A 151 -8.19 6.23 -5.56
N VAL A 152 -6.99 5.71 -5.24
CA VAL A 152 -6.75 5.11 -3.91
C VAL A 152 -6.91 6.17 -2.82
N ARG A 153 -7.64 5.84 -1.74
CA ARG A 153 -7.91 6.75 -0.61
C ARG A 153 -7.37 6.15 0.70
N PRO A 154 -6.17 6.53 1.15
CA PRO A 154 -5.67 6.10 2.45
C PRO A 154 -6.59 6.60 3.58
N ALA A 155 -6.69 5.82 4.65
CA ALA A 155 -7.41 6.20 5.85
C ALA A 155 -6.81 7.49 6.44
N GLY A 156 -7.64 8.46 6.83
CA GLY A 156 -7.16 9.69 7.47
C GLY A 156 -6.40 10.65 6.55
N ALA A 157 -6.21 10.34 5.27
CA ALA A 157 -5.65 11.29 4.31
C ALA A 157 -6.67 12.40 4.05
N SER A 158 -6.35 13.63 4.45
CA SER A 158 -7.04 14.82 3.98
C SER A 158 -6.85 14.92 2.46
N LEU A 159 -7.89 15.31 1.72
CA LEU A 159 -7.88 15.45 0.25
C LEU A 159 -6.83 16.43 -0.31
N ALA A 160 -6.04 17.10 0.55
CA ALA A 160 -5.01 18.07 0.18
C ALA A 160 -3.78 17.48 -0.53
N GLY A 161 -3.63 16.15 -0.61
CA GLY A 161 -2.49 15.49 -1.27
C GLY A 161 -2.77 14.86 -2.64
N ILE A 162 -4.03 14.88 -3.11
CA ILE A 162 -4.39 14.30 -4.41
C ILE A 162 -4.21 15.36 -5.48
N GLY A 163 -2.96 15.67 -5.84
CA GLY A 163 -2.73 16.65 -6.90
C GLY A 163 -1.29 17.06 -7.07
N THR A 164 -0.50 16.24 -7.76
CA THR A 164 0.40 16.81 -8.77
C THR A 164 0.61 15.79 -9.88
N THR A 165 -0.28 15.82 -10.86
CA THR A 165 0.07 15.46 -12.23
C THR A 165 1.20 16.41 -12.63
N VAL A 166 2.44 15.92 -12.71
CA VAL A 166 3.50 16.68 -13.37
C VAL A 166 3.16 16.66 -14.86
N SER A 167 2.63 17.77 -15.36
CA SER A 167 2.53 18.04 -16.79
C SER A 167 3.92 17.93 -17.41
N ALA A 168 4.08 17.03 -18.38
CA ALA A 168 5.24 17.01 -19.25
C ALA A 168 5.31 18.32 -20.05
N PRO A 169 6.44 19.04 -20.09
CA PRO A 169 6.62 20.10 -21.07
C PRO A 169 6.87 19.46 -22.44
N GLY A 170 5.88 19.64 -23.32
CA GLY A 170 6.04 19.91 -24.75
C GLY A 170 6.99 19.04 -25.56
N LEU A 171 6.41 18.12 -26.33
CA LEU A 171 6.90 17.80 -27.66
C LEU A 171 7.09 19.11 -28.44
N LEU A 172 8.33 19.47 -28.81
CA LEU A 172 8.59 20.22 -30.02
C LEU A 172 9.30 19.29 -31.01
N ALA A 173 8.58 18.95 -32.07
CA ALA A 173 9.09 18.28 -33.26
C ALA A 173 9.96 19.25 -34.10
N PRO A 174 10.71 18.75 -35.10
CA PRO A 174 11.88 19.40 -35.66
C PRO A 174 11.52 20.44 -36.73
N ARG A 175 12.32 21.50 -36.84
CA ARG A 175 12.55 22.23 -38.10
C ARG A 175 13.87 21.70 -38.64
N GLY A 176 13.95 21.08 -39.81
CA GLY A 176 13.42 21.57 -41.08
C GLY A 176 14.61 22.22 -41.81
N ALA A 177 15.15 21.49 -42.78
CA ALA A 177 16.31 21.84 -43.59
C ALA A 177 16.10 23.10 -44.44
N SER A 178 17.18 23.87 -44.64
CA SER A 178 17.66 24.41 -45.92
C SER A 178 19.07 24.94 -45.71
#